data_AF-A0A954SAE3-F1
#
_entry.id   AF-A0A954SAE3-F1
#
_cell.length_a   1.000
_cell.length_b   1.000
_cell.length_c   1.000
_cell.angle_alpha   90.00
_cell.angle_beta   90.00
_cell.angle_gamma   90.00
#
_symmetry.space_group_name_H-M   'P 1'
#
loop_
_entity.id
_entity.type
_entity.pdbx_description
1 polymer ?
#
loop_
_entity_poly.entity_id
_entity_poly.type
_entity_poly.pdbx_seq_one_letter_code
_entity_poly.pdbx_strand_id
1 'polypeptide(L)'
;MRYHPSASDHRRPRRMTRREVVQVGASSLLGLSAADLLRASVLGAPSADGFGRAKRCIFIFLWGGPSHIDTLDPKPEGPESIRGPFQPIATTTPDVQISELLPQLAARLDQVALIRSLNHTDPAHLSSAHTALTGQLAPVPRSDAEPPSERDSPHLGSLLAKLHTVPQGLPGFVTMPWQALHPAAPGGQAPGQRGGWLGHAYDPLLIEGDPSQPNWEVPALRLQDALTAQRLTDRQQLLSAIDQQRLVLDRSAMGM
;
A
#
# COMPACT_ATOMS: atom_id res chain seq x y z
N MET A 1 3.91 -34.36 -0.64
CA MET A 1 2.49 -33.93 -0.82
C MET A 1 2.53 -32.64 -1.62
N ARG A 2 2.22 -32.67 -2.92
CA ARG A 2 2.45 -31.55 -3.85
C ARG A 2 1.30 -30.54 -3.75
N TYR A 3 1.61 -29.31 -3.36
CA TYR A 3 0.67 -28.17 -3.39
C TYR A 3 0.97 -27.35 -4.66
N HIS A 4 0.04 -27.32 -5.60
CA HIS A 4 0.08 -26.42 -6.75
C HIS A 4 -0.69 -25.14 -6.39
N PRO A 5 -0.06 -23.95 -6.36
CA PRO A 5 -0.79 -22.70 -6.30
C PRO A 5 -1.10 -22.26 -7.74
N SER A 6 -2.33 -22.49 -8.18
CA SER A 6 -2.89 -21.76 -9.32
C SER A 6 -3.39 -20.42 -8.82
N ALA A 7 -2.83 -19.33 -9.37
CA ALA A 7 -3.24 -17.95 -9.14
C ALA A 7 -4.63 -17.67 -9.78
N SER A 8 -5.69 -18.20 -9.17
CA SER A 8 -7.07 -18.01 -9.65
C SER A 8 -8.14 -18.04 -8.54
N ASP A 9 -7.82 -17.71 -7.29
CA ASP A 9 -8.79 -17.77 -6.16
C ASP A 9 -9.33 -16.39 -5.73
N HIS A 10 -9.71 -15.54 -6.70
CA HIS A 10 -10.56 -14.35 -6.45
C HIS A 10 -11.98 -14.49 -6.97
N ARG A 11 -12.37 -15.70 -7.42
CA ARG A 11 -13.76 -16.03 -7.74
C ARG A 11 -14.09 -17.45 -7.28
N ARG A 12 -14.17 -17.67 -5.96
CA ARG A 12 -14.99 -18.80 -5.49
C ARG A 12 -16.44 -18.50 -5.86
N PRO A 13 -17.15 -19.37 -6.58
CA PRO A 13 -18.58 -19.23 -6.72
C PRO A 13 -19.17 -19.26 -5.31
N ARG A 14 -19.78 -18.16 -4.90
CA ARG A 14 -20.46 -18.03 -3.61
C ARG A 14 -21.49 -19.16 -3.55
N ARG A 15 -21.26 -20.18 -2.71
CA ARG A 15 -22.23 -21.28 -2.53
C ARG A 15 -23.46 -20.67 -1.90
N MET A 16 -24.55 -20.60 -2.67
CA MET A 16 -25.82 -20.10 -2.16
C MET A 16 -26.25 -20.99 -0.99
N THR A 17 -26.50 -20.36 0.15
CA THR A 17 -27.05 -21.02 1.32
C THR A 17 -28.51 -21.35 1.08
N ARG A 18 -29.05 -22.36 1.77
CA ARG A 18 -30.48 -22.71 1.71
C ARG A 18 -31.39 -21.51 2.00
N ARG A 19 -30.95 -20.63 2.91
CA ARG A 19 -31.64 -19.39 3.27
C ARG A 19 -31.70 -18.40 2.10
N GLU A 20 -30.59 -18.22 1.37
CA GLU A 20 -30.55 -17.35 0.19
C GLU A 20 -31.47 -17.88 -0.93
N VAL A 21 -31.56 -19.19 -1.14
CA VAL A 21 -32.48 -19.79 -2.13
C VAL A 21 -33.94 -19.55 -1.75
N VAL A 22 -34.31 -19.74 -0.47
CA VAL A 22 -35.67 -19.45 0.02
C VAL A 22 -35.97 -17.96 -0.09
N GLN A 23 -35.01 -17.08 0.20
CA GLN A 23 -35.19 -15.64 0.11
C GLN A 23 -35.40 -15.17 -1.33
N VAL A 24 -34.66 -15.72 -2.30
CA VAL A 24 -34.85 -15.45 -3.72
C VAL A 24 -36.21 -15.98 -4.20
N GLY A 25 -36.59 -17.20 -3.80
CA GLY A 25 -37.89 -17.78 -4.14
C GLY A 25 -39.09 -17.08 -3.50
N ALA A 26 -38.94 -16.54 -2.28
CA ALA A 26 -39.96 -15.73 -1.64
C ALA A 26 -40.07 -14.33 -2.29
N SER A 27 -38.97 -13.78 -2.78
CA SER A 27 -38.95 -12.48 -3.47
C SER A 27 -39.71 -12.53 -4.80
N SER A 28 -39.66 -13.64 -5.54
CA SER A 28 -40.42 -13.80 -6.78
C SER A 28 -41.94 -13.92 -6.55
N LEU A 29 -42.37 -14.49 -5.41
CA LEU A 29 -43.79 -14.53 -5.01
C LEU A 29 -44.35 -13.14 -4.69
N LEU A 30 -43.49 -12.17 -4.34
CA LEU A 30 -43.84 -10.78 -4.12
C LEU A 30 -43.75 -9.92 -5.40
N GLY A 31 -43.54 -10.54 -6.56
CA GLY A 31 -43.47 -9.86 -7.85
C GLY A 31 -42.13 -9.17 -8.14
N LEU A 32 -41.09 -9.40 -7.33
CA LEU A 32 -39.76 -8.85 -7.59
C LEU A 32 -39.05 -9.69 -8.65
N SER A 33 -38.73 -9.08 -9.78
CA SER A 33 -37.93 -9.73 -10.82
C SER A 33 -36.45 -9.76 -10.45
N ALA A 34 -35.67 -10.61 -11.12
CA ALA A 34 -34.21 -10.60 -10.98
C ALA A 34 -33.61 -9.23 -11.34
N ALA A 35 -34.25 -8.48 -12.26
CA ALA A 35 -33.85 -7.13 -12.61
C ALA A 35 -34.13 -6.13 -11.46
N ASP A 36 -35.22 -6.32 -10.70
CA ASP A 36 -35.54 -5.49 -9.52
C ASP A 36 -34.58 -5.78 -8.37
N LEU A 37 -34.20 -7.06 -8.18
CA LEU A 37 -33.18 -7.45 -7.20
C LEU A 37 -31.79 -6.92 -7.57
N LEU A 38 -31.42 -6.93 -8.87
CA LEU A 38 -30.17 -6.35 -9.34
C LEU A 38 -30.18 -4.82 -9.18
N ARG A 39 -31.29 -4.15 -9.51
CA ARG A 39 -31.45 -2.71 -9.26
C ARG A 39 -31.39 -2.38 -7.78
N ALA A 40 -32.02 -3.17 -6.92
CA ALA A 40 -31.94 -3.04 -5.47
C ALA A 40 -30.54 -3.36 -4.93
N SER A 41 -29.73 -4.21 -5.58
CA SER A 41 -28.33 -4.44 -5.20
C SER A 41 -27.40 -3.27 -5.55
N VAL A 42 -27.74 -2.52 -6.61
CA VAL A 42 -27.03 -1.31 -7.03
C VAL A 42 -27.49 -0.09 -6.19
N LEU A 43 -28.77 -0.04 -5.82
CA LEU A 43 -29.38 1.04 -5.04
C LEU A 43 -29.33 0.82 -3.51
N GLY A 44 -29.15 -0.43 -3.07
CA GLY A 44 -29.24 -0.90 -1.69
C GLY A 44 -27.94 -1.46 -1.14
N ALA A 45 -26.81 -1.27 -1.84
CA ALA A 45 -25.60 -1.03 -1.08
C ALA A 45 -25.93 0.21 -0.23
N PRO A 46 -25.95 0.12 1.12
CA PRO A 46 -26.10 1.33 1.90
C PRO A 46 -25.01 2.26 1.38
N SER A 47 -25.43 3.40 0.81
CA SER A 47 -24.67 4.62 1.01
C SER A 47 -24.64 4.75 2.52
N ALA A 48 -23.70 4.05 3.15
CA ALA A 48 -23.39 4.28 4.53
C ALA A 48 -23.08 5.77 4.53
N ASP A 49 -23.92 6.53 5.22
CA ASP A 49 -23.53 7.80 5.79
C ASP A 49 -22.38 7.47 6.76
N GLY A 50 -21.24 7.12 6.19
CA GLY A 50 -20.01 6.87 6.90
C GLY A 50 -19.49 8.21 7.39
N PHE A 51 -18.33 8.16 8.03
CA PHE A 51 -17.63 9.31 8.59
C PHE A 51 -17.10 10.30 7.51
N GLY A 52 -17.66 10.27 6.30
CA GLY A 52 -17.18 10.95 5.11
C GLY A 52 -15.97 10.26 4.47
N ARG A 53 -15.34 10.96 3.54
CA ARG A 53 -14.08 10.55 2.90
C ARG A 53 -12.91 11.02 3.75
N ALA A 54 -11.94 10.14 4.02
CA ALA A 54 -10.68 10.52 4.64
C ALA A 54 -9.96 11.59 3.81
N LYS A 55 -9.61 12.73 4.44
CA LYS A 55 -8.90 13.83 3.78
C LYS A 55 -7.42 13.54 3.56
N ARG A 56 -6.82 12.80 4.50
CA ARG A 56 -5.41 12.42 4.56
C ARG A 56 -5.32 11.02 5.17
N CYS A 57 -4.43 10.19 4.64
CA CYS A 57 -4.12 8.87 5.16
C CYS A 57 -2.61 8.80 5.45
N ILE A 58 -2.26 8.26 6.60
CA ILE A 58 -0.86 8.00 6.97
C ILE A 58 -0.70 6.48 7.04
N PHE A 59 0.28 5.96 6.31
CA PHE A 59 0.67 4.56 6.38
C PHE A 59 1.99 4.45 7.12
N ILE A 60 2.01 3.72 8.23
CA ILE A 60 3.20 3.50 9.05
C ILE A 60 3.58 2.02 8.93
N PHE A 61 4.70 1.77 8.27
CA PHE A 61 5.31 0.45 8.20
C PHE A 61 6.54 0.41 9.10
N LEU A 62 6.47 -0.40 10.15
CA LEU A 62 7.54 -0.52 11.15
C LEU A 62 8.55 -1.59 10.69
N TRP A 63 9.53 -1.18 9.91
CA TRP A 63 10.64 -2.05 9.48
C TRP A 63 11.37 -2.64 10.70
N GLY A 64 11.73 -3.92 10.63
CA GLY A 64 12.22 -4.70 11.78
C GLY A 64 11.11 -5.41 12.56
N GLY A 65 9.86 -4.94 12.45
CA GLY A 65 8.66 -5.63 12.94
C GLY A 65 8.64 -5.79 14.46
N PRO A 66 8.15 -4.78 15.22
CA PRO A 66 7.91 -4.94 16.63
C PRO A 66 7.04 -6.16 16.89
N SER A 67 7.47 -6.98 17.86
CA SER A 67 6.75 -8.17 18.27
C SER A 67 5.32 -7.83 18.66
N HIS A 68 4.36 -8.51 18.02
CA HIS A 68 2.93 -8.26 18.26
C HIS A 68 2.51 -8.65 19.68
N ILE A 69 3.13 -9.69 20.27
CA ILE A 69 2.90 -10.09 21.66
C ILE A 69 3.45 -9.07 22.67
N ASP A 70 4.50 -8.32 22.29
CA ASP A 70 5.09 -7.29 23.15
C ASP A 70 4.39 -5.92 22.96
N THR A 71 3.44 -5.82 22.02
CA THR A 71 2.79 -4.55 21.63
C THR A 71 1.26 -4.64 21.63
N LEU A 72 0.65 -5.06 20.52
CA LEU A 72 -0.78 -4.90 20.25
C LEU A 72 -1.61 -6.17 20.52
N ASP A 73 -0.98 -7.30 20.84
CA ASP A 73 -1.64 -8.59 21.08
C ASP A 73 -0.96 -9.40 22.20
N PRO A 74 -0.87 -8.85 23.43
CA PRO A 74 -0.25 -9.54 24.55
C PRO A 74 -0.96 -10.86 24.87
N LYS A 75 -0.20 -11.84 25.35
CA LYS A 75 -0.68 -13.19 25.70
C LYS A 75 -0.54 -13.44 27.21
N PRO A 76 -1.26 -12.71 28.09
CA PRO A 76 -1.05 -12.81 29.54
C PRO A 76 -1.18 -14.23 30.11
N GLU A 77 -2.12 -14.99 29.58
CA GLU A 77 -2.36 -16.39 29.94
C GLU A 77 -1.43 -17.39 29.22
N GLY A 78 -0.56 -16.89 28.35
CA GLY A 78 0.43 -17.70 27.66
C GLY A 78 1.56 -18.15 28.58
N PRO A 79 2.31 -19.21 28.22
CA PRO A 79 3.50 -19.61 28.95
C PRO A 79 4.52 -18.47 29.05
N GLU A 80 5.29 -18.42 30.13
CA GLU A 80 6.31 -17.38 30.37
C GLU A 80 7.32 -17.26 29.22
N SER A 81 7.68 -18.38 28.60
CA SER A 81 8.57 -18.42 27.44
C SER A 81 7.99 -17.83 26.15
N ILE A 82 6.68 -17.60 26.10
CA ILE A 82 5.96 -17.13 24.90
C ILE A 82 5.39 -15.72 25.10
N ARG A 83 4.91 -15.37 26.30
CA ARG A 83 4.12 -14.14 26.50
C ARG A 83 4.90 -12.83 26.51
N GLY A 84 6.23 -12.88 26.44
CA GLY A 84 7.11 -11.71 26.55
C GLY A 84 7.22 -11.18 27.99
N PRO A 85 8.15 -10.25 28.27
CA PRO A 85 8.39 -9.72 29.61
C PRO A 85 7.43 -8.59 30.01
N PHE A 86 6.68 -8.03 29.06
CA PHE A 86 5.84 -6.85 29.25
C PHE A 86 4.44 -7.21 29.75
N GLN A 87 3.87 -6.35 30.60
CA GLN A 87 2.54 -6.55 31.14
C GLN A 87 1.45 -5.93 30.25
N PRO A 88 0.26 -6.55 30.18
CA PRO A 88 -0.89 -5.92 29.55
C PRO A 88 -1.46 -4.79 30.43
N ILE A 89 -1.99 -3.76 29.79
CA ILE A 89 -2.78 -2.69 30.40
C ILE A 89 -4.18 -2.65 29.77
N ALA A 90 -5.16 -2.24 30.56
CA ALA A 90 -6.52 -1.97 30.08
C ALA A 90 -6.52 -0.78 29.10
N THR A 91 -7.49 -0.77 28.18
CA THR A 91 -7.67 0.30 27.19
C THR A 91 -9.04 0.95 27.36
N THR A 92 -9.32 2.01 26.60
CA THR A 92 -10.66 2.64 26.57
C THR A 92 -11.73 1.75 25.97
N THR A 93 -11.34 0.71 25.22
CA THR A 93 -12.27 -0.30 24.70
C THR A 93 -12.39 -1.44 25.72
N PRO A 94 -13.61 -1.74 26.23
CA PRO A 94 -13.83 -2.84 27.16
C PRO A 94 -13.28 -4.17 26.63
N ASP A 95 -12.76 -4.98 27.54
CA ASP A 95 -12.20 -6.32 27.27
C ASP A 95 -10.99 -6.35 26.31
N VAL A 96 -10.48 -5.20 25.89
CA VAL A 96 -9.25 -5.12 25.08
C VAL A 96 -8.08 -4.62 25.94
N GLN A 97 -7.00 -5.40 25.90
CA GLN A 97 -5.73 -5.09 26.52
C GLN A 97 -4.62 -5.00 25.47
N ILE A 98 -3.68 -4.08 25.68
CA ILE A 98 -2.43 -3.96 24.90
C ILE A 98 -1.24 -3.82 25.87
N SER A 99 -0.01 -3.86 25.37
CA SER A 99 1.20 -3.75 26.19
C SER A 99 1.32 -2.41 26.93
N GLU A 100 1.87 -2.45 28.15
CA GLU A 100 2.19 -1.29 28.98
C GLU A 100 3.12 -0.27 28.32
N LEU A 101 3.82 -0.67 27.25
CA LEU A 101 4.67 0.21 26.45
C LEU A 101 3.89 1.24 25.62
N LEU A 102 2.57 1.06 25.48
CA LEU A 102 1.72 1.89 24.61
C LEU A 102 0.59 2.61 25.39
N PRO A 103 0.87 3.28 26.52
CA PRO A 103 -0.18 3.83 27.40
C PRO A 103 -1.01 4.92 26.70
N GLN A 104 -0.39 5.71 25.82
CA GLN A 104 -1.09 6.74 25.06
C GLN A 104 -2.03 6.18 24.00
N LEU A 105 -1.69 5.00 23.43
CA LEU A 105 -2.55 4.30 22.49
C LEU A 105 -3.69 3.58 23.21
N ALA A 106 -3.40 2.98 24.38
CA ALA A 106 -4.41 2.36 25.24
C ALA A 106 -5.52 3.35 25.62
N ALA A 107 -5.14 4.60 25.93
CA ALA A 107 -6.06 5.69 26.24
C ALA A 107 -6.88 6.21 25.04
N ARG A 108 -6.65 5.70 23.83
CA ARG A 108 -7.29 6.15 22.58
C ARG A 108 -7.80 4.99 21.73
N LEU A 109 -7.91 3.79 22.30
CA LEU A 109 -8.21 2.59 21.51
C LEU A 109 -9.64 2.61 20.94
N ASP A 110 -10.54 3.38 21.56
CA ASP A 110 -11.89 3.70 21.06
C ASP A 110 -11.89 4.41 19.68
N GLN A 111 -10.74 4.96 19.26
CA GLN A 111 -10.55 5.60 17.95
C GLN A 111 -9.77 4.71 16.97
N VAL A 112 -9.43 3.48 17.36
CA VAL A 112 -8.53 2.59 16.62
C VAL A 112 -9.24 1.31 16.24
N ALA A 113 -9.19 0.96 14.96
CA ALA A 113 -9.58 -0.37 14.50
C ALA A 113 -8.39 -1.32 14.66
N LEU A 114 -8.41 -2.12 15.73
CA LEU A 114 -7.37 -3.12 15.99
C LEU A 114 -7.63 -4.41 15.21
N ILE A 115 -6.67 -4.82 14.37
CA ILE A 115 -6.75 -6.05 13.56
C ILE A 115 -5.66 -7.02 14.03
N ARG A 116 -6.06 -8.10 14.72
CA ARG A 116 -5.16 -9.18 15.19
C ARG A 116 -5.19 -10.44 14.32
N SER A 117 -6.00 -10.45 13.27
CA SER A 117 -6.22 -11.62 12.41
C SER A 117 -5.25 -11.74 11.23
N LEU A 118 -4.40 -10.73 11.00
CA LEU A 118 -3.46 -10.73 9.88
C LEU A 118 -2.35 -11.76 10.13
N ASN A 119 -2.17 -12.68 9.18
CA ASN A 119 -1.14 -13.69 9.20
C ASN A 119 -0.71 -14.05 7.77
N HIS A 120 0.49 -14.61 7.64
CA HIS A 120 1.00 -15.18 6.40
C HIS A 120 1.85 -16.40 6.72
N THR A 121 2.13 -17.21 5.69
CA THR A 121 3.00 -18.41 5.81
C THR A 121 4.39 -18.18 5.22
N ASP A 122 4.73 -16.92 5.01
CA ASP A 122 6.02 -16.51 4.46
C ASP A 122 6.99 -16.18 5.61
N PRO A 123 8.06 -16.97 5.83
CA PRO A 123 9.00 -16.70 6.92
C PRO A 123 10.10 -15.70 6.53
N ALA A 124 10.21 -15.32 5.25
CA ALA A 124 11.29 -14.46 4.77
C ALA A 124 10.94 -12.98 4.99
N HIS A 125 11.97 -12.20 5.31
CA HIS A 125 11.84 -10.77 5.61
C HIS A 125 11.45 -9.96 4.37
N LEU A 126 12.12 -10.20 3.25
CA LEU A 126 12.00 -9.40 2.03
C LEU A 126 10.70 -9.65 1.29
N SER A 127 10.35 -10.93 1.05
CA SER A 127 9.10 -11.26 0.36
C SER A 127 7.86 -10.89 1.19
N SER A 128 7.94 -10.98 2.52
CA SER A 128 6.87 -10.52 3.42
C SER A 128 6.76 -8.99 3.45
N ALA A 129 7.89 -8.28 3.47
CA ALA A 129 7.90 -6.82 3.39
C ALA A 129 7.32 -6.30 2.07
N HIS A 130 7.69 -6.91 0.94
CA HIS A 130 7.06 -6.61 -0.35
C HIS A 130 5.54 -6.75 -0.23
N THR A 131 5.07 -7.83 0.39
CA THR A 131 3.62 -8.06 0.59
C THR A 131 2.98 -6.96 1.44
N ALA A 132 3.63 -6.52 2.53
CA ALA A 132 3.11 -5.45 3.38
C ALA A 132 3.07 -4.08 2.67
N LEU A 133 4.05 -3.79 1.80
CA LEU A 133 4.19 -2.51 1.12
C LEU A 133 3.35 -2.37 -0.15
N THR A 134 3.06 -3.50 -0.81
CA THR A 134 2.38 -3.53 -2.12
C THR A 134 0.98 -4.13 -2.03
N GLY A 135 0.67 -4.86 -0.96
CA GLY A 135 -0.56 -5.65 -0.84
C GLY A 135 -0.58 -6.91 -1.72
N GLN A 136 0.52 -7.25 -2.37
CA GLN A 136 0.65 -8.40 -3.27
C GLN A 136 1.81 -9.30 -2.85
N LEU A 137 1.63 -10.62 -3.02
CA LEU A 137 2.73 -11.56 -2.79
C LEU A 137 3.93 -11.20 -3.67
N ALA A 138 5.12 -11.32 -3.10
CA ALA A 138 6.34 -11.15 -3.87
C ALA A 138 6.39 -12.16 -5.04
N PRO A 139 6.99 -11.79 -6.18
CA PRO A 139 7.13 -12.70 -7.32
C PRO A 139 7.78 -14.04 -6.96
N VAL A 140 8.73 -14.01 -6.02
CA VAL A 140 9.28 -15.21 -5.37
C VAL A 140 8.96 -15.13 -3.87
N PRO A 141 7.93 -15.84 -3.40
CA PRO A 141 7.58 -15.87 -1.99
C PRO A 141 8.61 -16.70 -1.20
N ARG A 142 8.68 -16.48 0.12
CA ARG A 142 9.58 -17.21 1.03
C ARG A 142 11.06 -17.08 0.68
N SER A 143 11.47 -15.91 0.17
CA SER A 143 12.84 -15.65 -0.27
C SER A 143 13.34 -14.29 0.22
N ASP A 144 14.54 -14.29 0.78
CA ASP A 144 15.35 -13.09 1.03
C ASP A 144 16.43 -12.89 -0.04
N ALA A 145 16.44 -13.72 -1.09
CA ALA A 145 17.48 -13.70 -2.12
C ALA A 145 17.10 -12.89 -3.36
N GLU A 146 15.87 -12.36 -3.42
CA GLU A 146 15.44 -11.57 -4.57
C GLU A 146 15.72 -10.09 -4.37
N PRO A 147 16.45 -9.43 -5.30
CA PRO A 147 16.59 -7.99 -5.30
C PRO A 147 15.29 -7.31 -5.77
N PRO A 148 15.15 -5.99 -5.57
CA PRO A 148 14.11 -5.20 -6.20
C PRO A 148 14.11 -5.39 -7.72
N SER A 149 12.92 -5.47 -8.32
CA SER A 149 12.76 -5.81 -9.73
C SER A 149 11.58 -5.08 -10.36
N GLU A 150 11.64 -4.86 -11.67
CA GLU A 150 10.49 -4.34 -12.45
C GLU A 150 9.30 -5.30 -12.49
N ARG A 151 9.48 -6.55 -12.02
CA ARG A 151 8.37 -7.51 -11.83
C ARG A 151 7.64 -7.33 -10.50
N ASP A 152 8.20 -6.54 -9.59
CA ASP A 152 7.59 -6.26 -8.30
C ASP A 152 6.23 -5.60 -8.51
N SER A 153 5.32 -5.87 -7.58
CA SER A 153 4.11 -5.07 -7.51
C SER A 153 4.46 -3.65 -7.06
N PRO A 154 3.80 -2.62 -7.61
CA PRO A 154 4.08 -1.25 -7.23
C PRO A 154 3.78 -1.03 -5.76
N HIS A 155 4.65 -0.25 -5.11
CA HIS A 155 4.40 0.27 -3.78
C HIS A 155 3.05 1.01 -3.74
N LEU A 156 2.36 0.97 -2.60
CA LEU A 156 1.07 1.66 -2.43
C LEU A 156 1.15 3.16 -2.80
N GLY A 157 2.26 3.82 -2.45
CA GLY A 157 2.57 5.20 -2.84
C GLY A 157 2.67 5.40 -4.36
N SER A 158 3.26 4.46 -5.09
CA SER A 158 3.36 4.49 -6.56
C SER A 158 1.99 4.34 -7.22
N LEU A 159 1.13 3.46 -6.68
CA LEU A 159 -0.27 3.34 -7.10
C LEU A 159 -1.03 4.65 -6.88
N LEU A 160 -0.85 5.29 -5.72
CA LEU A 160 -1.46 6.59 -5.45
C LEU A 160 -0.94 7.67 -6.40
N ALA A 161 0.36 7.73 -6.68
CA ALA A 161 0.93 8.66 -7.65
C ALA A 161 0.37 8.45 -9.08
N LYS A 162 0.00 7.21 -9.44
CA LYS A 162 -0.66 6.90 -10.71
C LYS A 162 -2.13 7.31 -10.74
N LEU A 163 -2.86 7.03 -9.66
CA LEU A 163 -4.33 7.15 -9.59
C LEU A 163 -4.79 8.55 -9.19
N HIS A 164 -3.93 9.33 -8.53
CA HIS A 164 -4.24 10.68 -8.10
C HIS A 164 -3.49 11.73 -8.93
N THR A 165 -4.18 12.81 -9.25
CA THR A 165 -3.56 14.00 -9.84
C THR A 165 -2.70 14.70 -8.80
N VAL A 166 -1.42 14.86 -9.13
CA VAL A 166 -0.45 15.60 -8.33
C VAL A 166 -0.34 17.01 -8.91
N PRO A 167 -0.30 18.07 -8.09
CA PRO A 167 -0.05 19.42 -8.60
C PRO A 167 1.24 19.46 -9.42
N GLN A 168 1.23 20.26 -10.49
CA GLN A 168 2.39 20.41 -11.35
C GLN A 168 3.62 20.87 -10.54
N GLY A 169 4.75 20.21 -10.75
CA GLY A 169 6.01 20.53 -10.07
C GLY A 169 6.22 19.85 -8.72
N LEU A 170 5.27 19.06 -8.22
CA LEU A 170 5.45 18.25 -7.01
C LEU A 170 5.60 16.75 -7.35
N PRO A 171 6.43 16.01 -6.62
CA PRO A 171 6.51 14.55 -6.77
C PRO A 171 5.22 13.90 -6.29
N GLY A 172 4.75 12.89 -7.02
CA GLY A 172 3.55 12.14 -6.64
C GLY A 172 3.73 11.19 -5.47
N PHE A 173 4.98 10.81 -5.21
CA PHE A 173 5.36 9.92 -4.12
C PHE A 173 6.80 10.27 -3.68
N VAL A 174 7.01 10.32 -2.37
CA VAL A 174 8.29 10.64 -1.72
C VAL A 174 8.57 9.57 -0.68
N THR A 175 9.82 9.12 -0.58
CA THR A 175 10.31 8.25 0.49
C THR A 175 11.40 8.99 1.27
N MET A 176 11.35 8.96 2.61
CA MET A 176 12.35 9.60 3.46
C MET A 176 12.61 8.82 4.77
N PRO A 177 13.77 9.03 5.40
CA PRO A 177 15.01 9.48 4.76
C PRO A 177 15.68 8.35 3.98
N TRP A 178 15.31 7.10 4.28
CA TRP A 178 16.00 5.91 3.81
C TRP A 178 15.01 4.94 3.18
N GLN A 179 15.51 4.10 2.30
CA GLN A 179 14.80 2.90 1.86
C GLN A 179 14.98 1.81 2.92
N ALA A 180 14.03 0.88 3.00
CA ALA A 180 14.17 -0.33 3.79
C ALA A 180 15.36 -1.14 3.25
N LEU A 181 16.35 -1.33 4.13
CA LEU A 181 17.57 -2.09 3.85
C LEU A 181 17.60 -3.38 4.66
N HIS A 182 18.14 -4.44 4.07
CA HIS A 182 18.34 -5.73 4.74
C HIS A 182 19.68 -6.36 4.35
N PRO A 183 20.48 -6.87 5.31
CA PRO A 183 21.76 -7.52 4.99
C PRO A 183 21.64 -8.75 4.08
N ALA A 184 20.52 -9.47 4.16
CA ALA A 184 20.28 -10.63 3.30
C ALA A 184 19.88 -10.26 1.86
N ALA A 185 19.44 -9.02 1.62
CA ALA A 185 19.04 -8.59 0.29
C ALA A 185 20.26 -8.43 -0.62
N PRO A 186 20.24 -8.95 -1.87
CA PRO A 186 21.28 -8.64 -2.84
C PRO A 186 21.28 -7.13 -3.13
N GLY A 187 22.41 -6.47 -2.90
CA GLY A 187 22.52 -5.01 -3.00
C GLY A 187 21.87 -4.23 -1.85
N GLY A 188 21.47 -4.93 -0.79
CA GLY A 188 21.04 -4.35 0.49
C GLY A 188 19.62 -3.76 0.50
N GLN A 189 18.91 -3.70 -0.62
CA GLN A 189 17.60 -3.05 -0.73
C GLN A 189 16.45 -4.05 -0.70
N ALA A 190 15.42 -3.79 0.11
CA ALA A 190 14.22 -4.62 0.12
C ALA A 190 13.34 -4.38 -1.13
N PRO A 191 12.69 -5.41 -1.70
CA PRO A 191 11.79 -5.27 -2.85
C PRO A 191 10.47 -4.55 -2.49
N GLY A 192 9.70 -4.18 -3.50
CA GLY A 192 8.35 -3.60 -3.32
C GLY A 192 8.30 -2.13 -2.87
N GLN A 193 9.43 -1.42 -2.95
CA GLN A 193 9.55 0.00 -2.53
C GLN A 193 9.39 1.00 -3.69
N ARG A 194 9.15 0.53 -4.92
CA ARG A 194 9.25 1.31 -6.16
C ARG A 194 7.98 1.23 -7.01
N GLY A 195 8.01 1.78 -8.22
CA GLY A 195 6.96 1.68 -9.22
C GLY A 195 6.74 0.25 -9.73
N GLY A 196 7.74 -0.63 -9.65
CA GLY A 196 7.64 -2.01 -10.13
C GLY A 196 7.16 -2.02 -11.59
N TRP A 197 6.21 -2.89 -11.92
CA TRP A 197 5.70 -2.98 -13.29
C TRP A 197 4.92 -1.73 -13.79
N LEU A 198 4.64 -0.72 -12.93
CA LEU A 198 4.16 0.60 -13.41
C LEU A 198 5.27 1.43 -14.05
N GLY A 199 6.52 1.09 -13.81
CA GLY A 199 7.71 1.73 -14.33
C GLY A 199 8.20 2.92 -13.49
N HIS A 200 9.44 3.32 -13.78
CA HIS A 200 10.20 4.33 -13.03
C HIS A 200 9.57 5.72 -12.95
N ALA A 201 8.61 6.03 -13.82
CA ALA A 201 7.86 7.29 -13.75
C ALA A 201 7.05 7.44 -12.45
N TYR A 202 6.82 6.33 -11.74
CA TYR A 202 6.10 6.28 -10.46
C TYR A 202 6.99 5.86 -9.28
N ASP A 203 8.30 5.80 -9.47
CA ASP A 203 9.24 5.58 -8.36
C ASP A 203 9.15 6.74 -7.36
N PRO A 204 9.33 6.48 -6.05
CA PRO A 204 9.40 7.54 -5.07
C PRO A 204 10.60 8.45 -5.35
N LEU A 205 10.41 9.75 -5.15
CA LEU A 205 11.53 10.65 -4.91
C LEU A 205 12.13 10.33 -3.54
N LEU A 206 13.32 9.74 -3.52
CA LEU A 206 14.07 9.56 -2.27
C LEU A 206 14.63 10.92 -1.84
N ILE A 207 14.27 11.35 -0.63
CA ILE A 207 14.84 12.53 -0.01
C ILE A 207 15.64 12.06 1.20
N GLU A 208 16.96 12.25 1.14
CA GLU A 208 17.90 11.81 2.16
C GLU A 208 18.26 12.95 3.13
N GLY A 209 18.85 12.59 4.28
CA GLY A 209 19.31 13.54 5.28
C GLY A 209 18.27 13.92 6.33
N ASP A 210 18.64 14.88 7.18
CA ASP A 210 17.86 15.30 8.34
C ASP A 210 17.32 16.72 8.14
N PRO A 211 15.99 16.90 7.98
CA PRO A 211 15.38 18.20 7.75
C PRO A 211 15.47 19.17 8.93
N SER A 212 15.89 18.71 10.11
CA SER A 212 16.11 19.59 11.27
C SER A 212 17.46 20.32 11.22
N GLN A 213 18.37 19.93 10.32
CA GLN A 213 19.68 20.58 10.17
C GLN A 213 19.53 21.93 9.44
N PRO A 214 20.22 22.99 9.90
CA PRO A 214 20.05 24.35 9.38
C PRO A 214 20.42 24.52 7.90
N ASN A 215 21.26 23.64 7.36
CA ASN A 215 21.72 23.66 5.97
C ASN A 215 21.21 22.45 5.18
N TRP A 216 20.14 21.81 5.63
CA TRP A 216 19.57 20.69 4.88
C TRP A 216 18.78 21.20 3.68
N GLU A 217 19.12 20.65 2.53
CA GLU A 217 18.44 20.91 1.26
C GLU A 217 18.07 19.58 0.63
N VAL A 218 16.96 19.54 -0.10
CA VAL A 218 16.58 18.37 -0.89
C VAL A 218 17.48 18.33 -2.13
N PRO A 219 18.41 17.36 -2.26
CA PRO A 219 19.37 17.36 -3.35
C PRO A 219 18.70 17.32 -4.72
N ALA A 220 17.56 16.65 -4.82
CA ALA A 220 16.77 16.55 -6.04
C ALA A 220 16.08 17.86 -6.47
N LEU A 221 16.03 18.88 -5.61
CA LEU A 221 15.50 20.21 -5.92
C LEU A 221 16.61 21.23 -6.20
N ARG A 222 17.88 20.81 -6.14
CA ARG A 222 19.02 21.64 -6.52
C ARG A 222 19.26 21.54 -8.03
N LEU A 223 19.43 22.68 -8.69
CA LEU A 223 20.00 22.69 -10.03
C LEU A 223 21.43 22.16 -9.94
N GLN A 224 21.79 21.21 -10.80
CA GLN A 224 23.18 20.78 -10.93
C GLN A 224 24.03 21.98 -11.33
N ASP A 225 25.27 22.06 -10.85
CA ASP A 225 26.10 23.27 -10.98
C ASP A 225 26.35 23.69 -12.46
N ALA A 226 26.25 22.75 -13.40
CA ALA A 226 26.36 22.99 -14.85
C ALA A 226 25.04 23.37 -15.57
N LEU A 227 23.92 23.39 -14.85
CA LEU A 227 22.56 23.67 -15.31
C LEU A 227 22.09 25.01 -14.72
N THR A 228 22.25 26.08 -15.49
CA THR A 228 21.65 27.37 -15.14
C THR A 228 20.15 27.36 -15.42
N ALA A 229 19.39 28.25 -14.76
CA ALA A 229 17.96 28.43 -15.04
C ALA A 229 17.69 28.68 -16.53
N GLN A 230 18.52 29.50 -17.17
CA GLN A 230 18.44 29.76 -18.61
C GLN A 230 18.59 28.48 -19.43
N ARG A 231 19.59 27.65 -19.13
CA ARG A 231 19.82 26.39 -19.85
C ARG A 231 18.68 25.39 -19.66
N LEU A 232 18.01 25.42 -18.51
CA LEU A 232 16.82 24.62 -18.26
C LEU A 232 15.64 25.10 -19.12
N THR A 233 15.42 26.42 -19.19
CA THR A 233 14.41 27.04 -20.06
C THR A 233 14.66 26.71 -21.53
N ASP A 234 15.89 26.86 -22.01
CA ASP A 234 16.25 26.55 -23.40
C ASP A 234 15.97 25.08 -23.74
N ARG A 235 16.24 24.15 -22.80
CA ARG A 235 15.93 22.73 -22.96
C ARG A 235 14.43 22.45 -23.01
N GLN A 236 13.64 23.10 -22.15
CA GLN A 236 12.17 22.96 -22.17
C GLN A 236 11.57 23.50 -23.48
N GLN A 237 12.10 24.60 -23.99
CA GLN A 237 11.69 25.16 -25.28
C GLN A 237 12.05 24.21 -26.43
N LEU A 238 13.27 23.65 -26.44
CA LEU A 238 13.70 22.68 -27.45
C LEU A 238 12.83 21.40 -27.41
N LEU A 239 12.57 20.86 -26.22
CA LEU A 239 11.70 19.68 -26.06
C LEU A 239 10.30 19.97 -26.61
N SER A 240 9.73 21.12 -26.25
CA SER A 240 8.40 21.54 -26.73
C SER A 240 8.37 21.66 -28.26
N ALA A 241 9.43 22.20 -28.87
CA ALA A 241 9.54 22.30 -30.33
C ALA A 241 9.62 20.92 -31.00
N ILE A 242 10.38 19.98 -30.43
CA ILE A 242 10.50 18.60 -30.93
C ILE A 242 9.16 17.87 -30.81
N ASP A 243 8.48 17.97 -29.66
CA ASP A 243 7.19 17.32 -29.43
C ASP A 243 6.11 17.86 -30.40
N GLN A 244 6.10 19.17 -30.65
CA GLN A 244 5.23 19.78 -31.65
C GLN A 244 5.51 19.24 -33.07
N GLN A 245 6.79 19.15 -33.47
CA GLN A 245 7.16 18.58 -34.77
C GLN A 245 6.74 17.11 -34.90
N ARG A 246 6.93 16.31 -33.85
CA ARG A 246 6.48 14.92 -33.83
C ARG A 246 4.97 14.81 -34.02
N LEU A 247 4.18 15.61 -33.29
CA LEU A 247 2.72 15.61 -33.44
C LEU A 247 2.26 15.99 -34.85
N VAL A 248 2.96 16.92 -35.51
CA VAL A 248 2.69 17.30 -36.90
C VAL A 248 3.00 16.13 -37.86
N LEU A 249 4.13 15.44 -37.66
CA LEU A 249 4.51 14.28 -38.45
C LEU A 249 3.54 13.11 -38.25
N ASP A 250 3.16 12.80 -37.02
CA ASP A 250 2.21 11.72 -36.68
C ASP A 250 0.84 11.99 -37.33
N ARG A 251 0.35 13.24 -37.28
CA ARG A 251 -0.90 13.63 -37.98
C ARG A 251 -0.79 13.53 -39.50
N SER A 252 0.37 13.87 -40.06
CA SER A 252 0.61 13.75 -41.51
C SER A 252 0.68 12.29 -41.95
N ALA A 253 1.20 11.40 -41.10
CA ALA A 253 1.27 9.96 -41.35
C ALA A 253 -0.08 9.24 -41.21
N MET A 254 -0.99 9.74 -40.36
CA MET A 254 -2.37 9.22 -40.22
C MET A 254 -3.38 9.82 -41.22
N GLY A 255 -2.95 10.78 -42.04
CA GLY A 255 -3.76 11.47 -43.04
C GLY A 255 -3.62 10.95 -44.48
N MET A 256 -3.03 9.76 -44.66
CA MET A 256 -3.20 8.92 -45.85
C MET A 256 -4.12 7.74 -45.52
#